data_AF-A0A8T7LYK2-F1
#
_entry.id   AF-A0A8T7LYK2-F1
#
_cell.length_a   1.000
_cell.length_b   1.000
_cell.length_c   1.000
_cell.angle_alpha   90.00
_cell.angle_beta   90.00
_cell.angle_gamma   90.00
#
_symmetry.space_group_name_H-M   'P 1'
#
loop_
_entity.id
_entity.type
_entity.pdbx_description
1 polymer ?
#
loop_
_entity_poly.entity_id
_entity_poly.type
_entity_poly.pdbx_seq_one_letter_code
_entity_poly.pdbx_strand_id
1 'polypeptide(L)'
;MNTTLWKTLFWTPRIAGILFVLFVSLFAFDVFEEGLGVWGTLLALFVHLLPSLLLAIAIYVAWKREWVGAVLFVGWAIWYVIFFRDRDFPWMTYALMAGIPAAIGLLFLADWIWQKQIRTA
;
A
#
# COMPACT_ATOMS: atom_id res chain seq x y z
N MET A 1 -11.97 -7.78 27.27
CA MET A 1 -11.24 -7.60 25.99
C MET A 1 -10.05 -6.68 26.25
N ASN A 2 -8.85 -7.01 25.75
CA ASN A 2 -7.70 -6.10 25.87
C ASN A 2 -7.88 -4.94 24.88
N THR A 3 -8.34 -3.79 25.37
CA THR A 3 -8.62 -2.58 24.58
C THR A 3 -7.38 -2.09 23.83
N THR A 4 -6.19 -2.39 24.34
CA THR A 4 -4.91 -2.08 23.71
C THR A 4 -4.71 -2.88 22.42
N LEU A 5 -4.98 -4.19 22.44
CA LEU A 5 -4.80 -5.06 21.26
C LEU A 5 -5.69 -4.63 20.09
N TRP A 6 -6.95 -4.30 20.36
CA TRP A 6 -7.87 -3.82 19.34
C TRP A 6 -7.40 -2.51 18.71
N LYS A 7 -6.99 -1.52 19.53
CA LYS A 7 -6.44 -0.26 19.02
C LYS A 7 -5.19 -0.50 18.17
N THR A 8 -4.32 -1.41 18.60
CA THR A 8 -3.12 -1.77 17.84
C THR A 8 -3.48 -2.38 16.48
N LEU A 9 -4.37 -3.38 16.42
CA LEU A 9 -4.78 -4.00 15.16
C LEU A 9 -5.47 -3.02 14.21
N PHE A 10 -6.22 -2.06 14.75
CA PHE A 10 -6.85 -1.01 13.95
C PHE A 10 -5.82 -0.03 13.37
N TRP A 11 -4.93 0.52 14.19
CA TRP A 11 -4.02 1.59 13.73
C TRP A 11 -2.80 1.08 12.96
N THR A 12 -2.31 -0.12 13.26
CA THR A 12 -1.09 -0.69 12.63
C THR A 12 -1.16 -0.73 11.10
N PRO A 13 -2.15 -1.38 10.45
CA PRO A 13 -2.20 -1.45 8.98
C PRO A 13 -2.31 -0.08 8.32
N ARG A 14 -3.00 0.88 8.97
CA ARG A 14 -3.20 2.24 8.47
C ARG A 14 -1.90 3.04 8.49
N ILE A 15 -1.20 3.03 9.63
CA ILE A 15 0.09 3.71 9.77
C ILE A 15 1.12 3.07 8.85
N ALA A 16 1.20 1.74 8.82
CA ALA A 16 2.12 1.02 7.93
C ALA A 16 1.82 1.30 6.45
N GLY A 17 0.55 1.34 6.05
CA GLY A 17 0.12 1.74 4.72
C GLY A 17 0.57 3.16 4.35
N ILE A 18 0.35 4.13 5.24
CA ILE A 18 0.76 5.54 5.01
C ILE A 18 2.28 5.62 4.84
N LEU A 19 3.04 4.99 5.72
CA LEU A 19 4.51 4.95 5.62
C LEU A 19 4.97 4.30 4.31
N PHE A 20 4.31 3.23 3.87
CA PHE A 20 4.62 2.58 2.61
C PHE A 20 4.31 3.48 1.40
N VAL A 21 3.17 4.17 1.39
CA VAL A 21 2.83 5.15 0.34
C VAL A 21 3.86 6.28 0.27
N LEU A 22 4.29 6.79 1.42
CA LEU A 22 5.33 7.82 1.48
C LEU A 22 6.66 7.28 0.93
N PHE A 23 7.05 6.06 1.31
CA PHE A 23 8.24 5.40 0.78
C PHE A 23 8.18 5.24 -0.75
N VAL A 24 7.08 4.74 -1.31
CA VAL A 24 6.92 4.58 -2.77
C VAL A 24 6.94 5.94 -3.48
N SER A 25 6.39 6.99 -2.86
CA SER A 25 6.38 8.34 -3.43
C SER A 25 7.77 8.94 -3.60
N LEU A 26 8.76 8.51 -2.81
CA LEU A 26 10.14 8.99 -2.95
C LEU A 26 10.75 8.62 -4.30
N PHE A 27 10.33 7.49 -4.89
CA PHE A 27 10.83 7.06 -6.19
C PHE A 27 10.40 8.01 -7.30
N ALA A 28 9.28 8.73 -7.16
CA ALA A 28 8.80 9.65 -8.18
C ALA A 28 9.65 10.93 -8.32
N PHE A 29 10.65 11.13 -7.46
CA PHE A 29 11.52 12.31 -7.50
C PHE A 29 12.67 12.16 -8.50
N ASP A 30 12.90 10.97 -9.06
CA ASP A 30 13.85 10.75 -10.15
C ASP A 30 13.54 11.59 -11.40
N VAL A 31 12.27 11.97 -11.61
CA VAL A 31 11.83 12.86 -12.70
C VAL A 31 12.52 14.23 -12.71
N PHE A 32 13.04 14.69 -11.56
CA PHE A 32 13.78 15.96 -11.49
C PHE A 32 15.17 15.86 -12.12
N GLU A 33 15.70 14.65 -12.34
CA GLU A 33 16.98 14.41 -13.00
C GLU A 33 16.84 14.27 -14.53
N GLU A 34 15.61 14.20 -15.07
CA GLU A 34 15.35 13.98 -16.50
C GLU A 34 15.56 15.23 -17.40
N GLY A 35 15.81 16.41 -16.80
CA GLY A 35 16.07 17.65 -17.56
C GLY A 35 14.87 18.19 -18.34
N LEU A 36 13.64 17.82 -17.95
CA LEU A 36 12.40 18.30 -18.57
C LEU A 36 12.14 19.78 -18.25
N GLY A 37 11.38 20.46 -19.12
CA GLY A 37 10.80 21.77 -18.79
C GLY A 37 9.77 21.68 -17.65
N VAL A 38 9.32 22.82 -17.12
CA VAL A 38 8.40 22.88 -15.96
C VAL A 38 7.15 22.02 -16.15
N TRP A 39 6.45 22.17 -17.27
CA TRP A 39 5.23 21.40 -17.55
C TRP A 39 5.49 19.91 -17.77
N GLY A 40 6.62 19.57 -18.39
CA GLY A 40 7.04 18.18 -18.57
C GLY A 40 7.31 17.51 -17.21
N THR A 41 8.04 18.18 -16.33
CA THR A 41 8.35 17.70 -14.98
C THR A 41 7.08 17.51 -14.16
N LEU A 42 6.13 18.46 -14.20
CA LEU A 42 4.87 18.34 -13.48
C LEU A 42 4.04 17.14 -13.95
N LEU A 43 3.97 16.91 -15.26
CA LEU A 43 3.25 15.76 -15.82
C LEU A 43 3.96 14.44 -15.47
N ALA A 44 5.28 14.39 -15.63
CA ALA A 44 6.09 13.21 -15.30
C ALA A 44 5.95 12.84 -13.82
N LEU A 45 6.04 13.84 -12.92
CA LEU A 45 5.86 13.66 -11.49
C LEU A 45 4.46 13.11 -11.16
N PHE A 46 3.40 13.66 -11.78
CA PHE A 46 2.04 13.16 -11.58
C PHE A 46 1.89 11.69 -12.00
N VAL A 47 2.44 11.33 -13.16
CA VAL A 47 2.41 9.94 -13.66
C VAL A 47 3.23 9.00 -12.75
N HIS A 48 4.41 9.41 -12.30
CA HIS A 48 5.25 8.61 -11.39
C HIS A 48 4.64 8.46 -9.99
N LEU A 49 3.77 9.38 -9.57
CA LEU A 49 3.01 9.27 -8.32
C LEU A 49 1.78 8.37 -8.43
N LEU A 50 1.35 7.94 -9.63
CA LEU A 50 0.16 7.08 -9.78
C LEU A 50 0.20 5.82 -8.91
N PRO A 51 1.32 5.07 -8.80
CA PRO A 51 1.40 3.91 -7.91
C PRO A 51 1.08 4.27 -6.45
N SER A 52 1.68 5.35 -5.94
CA SER A 52 1.44 5.85 -4.58
C SER A 52 0.01 6.34 -4.39
N LEU A 53 -0.56 7.05 -5.37
CA LEU A 53 -1.93 7.55 -5.32
C LEU A 53 -2.96 6.40 -5.27
N LEU A 54 -2.74 5.33 -6.03
CA LEU A 54 -3.61 4.15 -6.00
C LEU A 54 -3.60 3.48 -4.61
N LEU A 55 -2.43 3.32 -4.01
CA LEU A 55 -2.28 2.78 -2.66
C LEU A 55 -2.86 3.72 -1.59
N ALA A 56 -2.71 5.04 -1.75
CA ALA A 56 -3.32 6.03 -0.86
C ALA A 56 -4.86 5.96 -0.89
N ILE A 57 -5.43 5.83 -2.09
CA ILE A 57 -6.87 5.63 -2.27
C ILE A 57 -7.31 4.31 -1.61
N ALA A 58 -6.52 3.23 -1.74
CA ALA A 58 -6.81 1.98 -1.07
C ALA A 58 -6.90 2.13 0.46
N ILE A 59 -5.97 2.86 1.08
CA ILE A 59 -6.01 3.16 2.53
C ILE A 59 -7.25 4.00 2.88
N TYR A 60 -7.54 5.03 2.08
CA TYR A 60 -8.70 5.90 2.30
C TYR A 60 -10.01 5.11 2.30
N VAL A 61 -10.20 4.22 1.31
CA VAL A 61 -11.38 3.33 1.23
C VAL A 61 -11.38 2.33 2.38
N ALA A 62 -10.21 1.77 2.72
CA ALA A 62 -10.05 0.84 3.84
C ALA A 62 -10.45 1.44 5.19
N TRP A 63 -10.37 2.77 5.34
CA TRP A 63 -10.77 3.47 6.57
C TRP A 63 -12.23 3.26 6.94
N LYS A 64 -13.11 3.06 5.96
CA LYS A 64 -14.53 2.74 6.15
C LYS A 64 -14.84 1.25 6.00
N ARG A 65 -13.99 0.51 5.27
CA ARG A 65 -14.20 -0.90 4.93
C ARG A 65 -12.87 -1.67 4.94
N GLU A 66 -12.47 -2.19 6.09
CA GLU A 66 -11.16 -2.86 6.27
C GLU A 66 -10.93 -4.04 5.32
N TRP A 67 -11.96 -4.84 5.04
CA TRP A 67 -11.86 -5.95 4.09
C TRP A 67 -11.48 -5.47 2.68
N VAL A 68 -11.88 -4.26 2.28
CA VAL A 68 -11.49 -3.68 1.00
C VAL A 68 -10.00 -3.37 1.02
N GLY A 69 -9.47 -2.86 2.14
CA GLY A 69 -8.03 -2.68 2.33
C GLY A 69 -7.26 -3.99 2.17
N ALA A 70 -7.74 -5.07 2.77
CA ALA A 70 -7.13 -6.39 2.62
C ALA A 70 -7.06 -6.83 1.15
N VAL A 71 -8.19 -6.75 0.44
CA VAL A 71 -8.28 -7.14 -0.98
C VAL A 71 -7.38 -6.25 -1.85
N LEU A 72 -7.39 -4.94 -1.65
CA LEU A 72 -6.61 -4.02 -2.48
C LEU A 72 -5.10 -4.17 -2.26
N PHE A 73 -4.63 -4.31 -1.02
CA PHE A 73 -3.21 -4.46 -0.72
C PHE A 73 -2.66 -5.85 -1.09
N VAL A 74 -3.42 -6.92 -0.83
CA VAL A 74 -3.03 -8.27 -1.27
C VAL A 74 -3.12 -8.36 -2.80
N GLY A 75 -4.16 -7.79 -3.39
CA GLY A 75 -4.32 -7.71 -4.84
C GLY A 75 -3.17 -6.96 -5.51
N TRP A 76 -2.72 -5.84 -4.93
CA TRP A 76 -1.53 -5.11 -5.37
C TRP A 76 -0.28 -6.00 -5.35
N ALA A 77 -0.04 -6.72 -4.24
CA ALA A 77 1.11 -7.60 -4.11
C ALA A 77 1.11 -8.71 -5.17
N ILE A 78 -0.04 -9.37 -5.37
CA ILE A 78 -0.21 -10.42 -6.38
C ILE A 78 -0.01 -9.85 -7.78
N TRP A 79 -0.66 -8.72 -8.08
CA TRP A 79 -0.52 -8.05 -9.37
C TRP A 79 0.93 -7.68 -9.65
N TYR A 80 1.64 -7.10 -8.68
CA TYR A 80 3.04 -6.71 -8.83
C TYR A 80 3.93 -7.91 -9.18
N VAL A 81 3.79 -9.01 -8.43
CA VAL A 81 4.56 -10.23 -8.70
C VAL A 81 4.25 -10.77 -10.08
N ILE A 82 2.98 -10.88 -10.47
CA ILE A 82 2.59 -11.44 -11.78
C ILE A 82 3.06 -10.53 -12.92
N PHE A 83 2.83 -9.22 -12.82
CA PHE A 83 3.12 -8.27 -13.89
C PHE A 83 4.62 -8.10 -14.13
N PHE A 84 5.43 -8.16 -13.06
CA PHE A 84 6.88 -8.03 -13.12
C PHE A 84 7.63 -9.36 -12.98
N ARG A 85 6.96 -10.52 -13.07
CA ARG A 85 7.60 -11.85 -12.88
C ARG A 85 8.71 -12.14 -13.89
N ASP A 86 8.55 -11.63 -15.11
CA ASP A 86 9.47 -11.87 -16.23
C ASP A 86 10.58 -10.80 -16.28
N ARG A 87 10.67 -9.94 -15.24
CA ARG A 87 11.78 -9.00 -15.06
C ARG A 87 12.85 -9.66 -14.20
N ASP A 88 14.11 -9.48 -14.56
CA ASP A 88 15.25 -9.96 -13.75
C ASP A 88 15.56 -9.01 -12.57
N PHE A 89 14.54 -8.64 -11.80
CA PHE A 89 14.76 -7.82 -10.61
C PHE A 89 15.36 -8.66 -9.47
N PRO A 90 16.25 -8.06 -8.64
CA PRO A 90 16.68 -8.70 -7.41
C PRO A 90 15.49 -9.09 -6.54
N TRP A 91 15.57 -10.22 -5.84
CA TRP A 91 14.48 -10.72 -4.97
C TRP A 91 14.00 -9.67 -3.95
N MET A 92 14.93 -8.81 -3.49
CA MET A 92 14.65 -7.71 -2.57
C MET A 92 13.61 -6.73 -3.12
N THR A 93 13.59 -6.49 -4.44
CA THR A 93 12.59 -5.62 -5.07
C THR A 93 11.20 -6.20 -4.90
N TYR A 94 11.01 -7.50 -5.13
CA TYR A 94 9.72 -8.17 -4.89
C TYR A 94 9.35 -8.18 -3.41
N ALA A 95 10.31 -8.39 -2.51
CA ALA A 95 10.07 -8.36 -1.07
C ALA A 95 9.58 -6.98 -0.60
N LEU A 96 10.17 -5.90 -1.13
CA LEU A 96 9.78 -4.53 -0.79
C LEU A 96 8.45 -4.13 -1.45
N MET A 97 8.30 -4.38 -2.74
CA MET A 97 7.18 -3.84 -3.54
C MET A 97 5.93 -4.70 -3.52
N ALA A 98 6.05 -6.00 -3.20
CA ALA A 98 4.91 -6.90 -3.02
C ALA A 98 4.82 -7.45 -1.59
N GLY A 99 5.95 -7.80 -0.96
CA GLY A 99 5.95 -8.37 0.39
C GLY A 99 5.42 -7.42 1.47
N ILE A 100 5.84 -6.15 1.46
CA ILE A 100 5.34 -5.15 2.42
C ILE A 100 3.83 -4.89 2.21
N PRO A 101 3.32 -4.64 0.98
CA PRO A 101 1.88 -4.55 0.74
C PRO A 101 1.10 -5.79 1.16
N ALA A 102 1.63 -6.99 0.89
CA ALA A 102 0.98 -8.24 1.32
C ALA A 102 0.84 -8.29 2.85
N ALA A 103 1.91 -7.95 3.59
CA ALA A 103 1.86 -7.89 5.05
C ALA A 103 0.83 -6.87 5.56
N ILE A 104 0.77 -5.67 4.96
CA ILE A 104 -0.24 -4.65 5.28
C ILE A 104 -1.66 -5.16 4.99
N GLY A 105 -1.87 -5.82 3.85
CA GLY A 105 -3.15 -6.41 3.48
C GLY A 105 -3.60 -7.52 4.44
N LEU A 106 -2.68 -8.37 4.89
CA LEU A 106 -2.95 -9.38 5.91
C LEU A 106 -3.30 -8.75 7.27
N LEU A 107 -2.68 -7.63 7.64
CA LEU A 107 -3.05 -6.88 8.85
C LEU A 107 -4.47 -6.28 8.73
N PHE A 108 -4.84 -5.72 7.58
CA PHE A 108 -6.23 -5.28 7.33
C PHE A 108 -7.23 -6.44 7.40
N LEU A 109 -6.84 -7.62 6.92
CA LEU A 109 -7.67 -8.82 7.01
C LEU A 109 -7.88 -9.24 8.47
N ALA A 110 -6.81 -9.22 9.27
CA ALA A 110 -6.86 -9.55 10.69
C ALA A 110 -7.75 -8.58 11.48
N ASP A 111 -7.60 -7.26 11.24
CA ASP A 111 -8.46 -6.22 11.84
C ASP A 111 -9.94 -6.48 11.51
N TRP A 112 -10.26 -6.74 10.23
CA TRP A 112 -11.62 -7.00 9.80
C TRP A 112 -12.25 -8.24 10.45
N ILE A 113 -11.52 -9.37 10.48
CA ILE A 113 -12.00 -10.62 11.09
C ILE A 113 -12.29 -10.39 12.58
N TRP A 114 -11.38 -9.70 13.28
CA TRP A 114 -11.51 -9.43 14.70
C TRP A 114 -12.70 -8.50 15.01
N GLN A 115 -12.89 -7.45 14.22
CA GLN A 115 -14.06 -6.57 14.36
C GLN A 115 -15.38 -7.27 14.06
N LYS A 116 -15.41 -8.18 13.09
CA LYS A 116 -16.61 -8.95 12.76
C LYS A 116 -17.03 -9.83 13.93
N GLN A 117 -16.08 -10.52 14.56
CA GLN A 117 -16.34 -11.38 15.74
C GLN A 117 -16.95 -10.58 16.89
N ILE A 118 -16.48 -9.34 17.14
CA ILE A 118 -17.02 -8.47 18.18
C ILE A 118 -18.45 -8.01 17.88
N ARG A 119 -18.78 -7.73 16.61
CA ARG A 119 -20.13 -7.29 16.23
C ARG A 119 -21.17 -8.41 16.23
N THR A 120 -20.74 -9.66 16.22
CA THR A 120 -21.61 -10.85 16.22
C THR A 120 -21.75 -11.51 17.59
N ALA A 121 -21.02 -11.04 18.60
CA ALA A 121 -21.09 -11.50 19.99
C ALA A 121 -21.96 -10.54 20.81
#